data_AF-A0A5F2HVP1-F1
#
_entry.id   AF-A0A5F2HVP1-F1
#
_cell.length_a   1.000
_cell.length_b   1.000
_cell.length_c   1.000
_cell.angle_alpha   90.00
_cell.angle_beta   90.00
_cell.angle_gamma   90.00
#
_symmetry.space_group_name_H-M   'P 1'
#
loop_
_entity.id
_entity.type
_entity.pdbx_description
1 polymer ?
#
loop_
_entity_poly.entity_id
_entity_poly.type
_entity_poly.pdbx_seq_one_letter_code
_entity_poly.pdbx_strand_id
1 'polypeptide(L)'
;ADGVPIVIHDGDLKRLTGEDGFIWQRTAGELATLKVGGTADHLPTLQEALDLIDGRVPLVVELKGVPGHDKDLVASVGRLLKRYKGKVAIMSFDHWLIRDFA
;
A
#
# COMPACT_ATOMS: atom_id res chain seq x y z
N ALA A 1 5.82 -1.07 9.85
CA ALA A 1 5.95 -1.31 11.31
C ALA A 1 4.64 -1.71 12.00
N ASP A 2 3.48 -1.22 11.56
CA ASP A 2 2.16 -1.39 12.20
C ASP A 2 1.14 -2.18 11.35
N GLY A 3 1.56 -2.75 10.22
CA GLY A 3 0.73 -3.63 9.38
C GLY A 3 -0.31 -2.91 8.52
N VAL A 4 -0.24 -1.58 8.42
CA VAL A 4 -1.12 -0.77 7.56
C VAL A 4 -0.58 -0.76 6.12
N PRO A 5 -1.36 -1.18 5.11
CA PRO A 5 -0.93 -1.11 3.72
C PRO A 5 -0.81 0.34 3.23
N ILE A 6 0.35 0.67 2.64
CA ILE A 6 0.68 1.99 2.09
C ILE A 6 0.77 1.91 0.57
N VAL A 7 0.28 2.95 -0.12
CA VAL A 7 0.37 3.06 -1.57
C VAL A 7 1.66 3.77 -1.95
N ILE A 8 2.64 2.99 -2.42
CA ILE A 8 3.92 3.46 -2.93
C ILE A 8 4.48 2.47 -3.95
N HIS A 9 5.28 2.95 -4.90
CA HIS A 9 5.94 2.10 -5.88
C HIS A 9 7.19 1.39 -5.32
N ASP A 10 8.07 2.13 -4.65
CA ASP A 10 9.36 1.63 -4.18
C ASP A 10 9.26 1.02 -2.78
N GLY A 11 10.18 0.11 -2.44
CA GLY A 11 10.32 -0.40 -1.09
C GLY A 11 11.01 0.58 -0.13
N ASP A 12 11.77 1.53 -0.68
CA ASP A 12 12.41 2.63 0.05
C ASP A 12 11.70 3.97 -0.14
N LEU A 13 12.04 4.92 0.72
CA LEU A 13 11.42 6.25 0.77
C LEU A 13 12.12 7.28 -0.12
N LYS A 14 13.36 7.03 -0.55
CA LYS A 14 14.29 8.07 -0.96
C LYS A 14 13.80 8.83 -2.18
N ARG A 15 13.33 8.11 -3.19
CA ARG A 15 12.91 8.73 -4.45
C ARG A 15 11.65 9.57 -4.30
N LEU A 16 10.71 9.12 -3.46
CA LEU A 16 9.40 9.76 -3.37
C LEU A 16 9.37 10.88 -2.32
N THR A 17 10.12 10.74 -1.22
CA THR A 17 10.05 11.67 -0.08
C THR A 17 11.34 12.41 0.21
N GLY A 18 12.47 11.96 -0.36
CA GLY A 18 13.80 12.47 -0.02
C GLY A 18 14.42 11.88 1.26
N GLU A 19 13.61 11.17 2.07
CA GLU A 19 14.04 10.53 3.31
C GLU A 19 14.66 9.16 3.06
N ASP A 20 15.67 8.81 3.84
CA ASP A 20 16.30 7.49 3.79
C ASP A 20 15.53 6.46 4.62
N GLY A 21 15.62 5.19 4.21
CA GLY A 21 15.02 4.05 4.89
C GLY A 21 13.89 3.40 4.10
N PHE A 22 13.29 2.38 4.72
CA PHE A 22 12.34 1.49 4.09
C PHE A 22 10.93 1.60 4.69
N ILE A 23 9.92 1.29 3.89
CA ILE A 23 8.51 1.36 4.29
C ILE A 23 8.21 0.51 5.52
N TRP A 24 8.77 -0.70 5.60
CA TRP A 24 8.52 -1.60 6.74
C TRP A 24 9.08 -1.09 8.07
N GLN A 25 10.00 -0.12 8.04
CA GLN A 25 10.63 0.45 9.24
C GLN A 25 9.79 1.55 9.90
N ARG A 26 8.74 2.04 9.24
CA ARG A 26 7.90 3.14 9.72
C ARG A 26 6.46 2.69 9.93
N THR A 27 5.75 3.39 10.81
CA THR A 27 4.30 3.29 10.99
C THR A 27 3.58 4.14 9.95
N ALA A 28 2.30 3.87 9.69
CA ALA A 28 1.49 4.73 8.81
C ALA A 28 1.43 6.17 9.33
N GLY A 29 1.38 6.36 10.65
CA GLY A 29 1.40 7.68 11.27
C GLY A 29 2.69 8.46 10.98
N GLU A 30 3.85 7.82 11.09
CA GLU A 30 5.13 8.44 10.71
C GLU A 30 5.20 8.74 9.21
N LEU A 31 4.75 7.79 8.37
CA LEU A 31 4.74 7.96 6.92
C LEU A 31 3.81 9.10 6.46
N ALA A 32 2.70 9.32 7.16
CA ALA A 32 1.78 10.43 6.89
C ALA A 32 2.41 11.82 7.14
N THR A 33 3.53 11.90 7.88
CA THR A 33 4.26 13.16 8.06
C THR A 33 5.19 13.48 6.91
N LEU A 34 5.54 12.50 6.07
CA LEU A 34 6.43 12.66 4.94
C LEU A 34 5.70 13.30 3.76
N LYS A 35 6.40 14.18 3.04
CA LYS A 35 5.87 14.83 1.85
C LYS A 35 6.22 14.06 0.60
N VAL A 36 5.26 14.00 -0.32
CA VAL A 36 5.47 13.42 -1.64
C VAL A 36 6.07 14.49 -2.54
N GLY A 37 7.36 14.33 -2.86
CA GLY A 37 8.14 15.31 -3.60
C GLY A 37 8.06 16.71 -2.98
N GLY A 38 7.79 17.72 -3.80
CA GLY A 38 7.61 19.11 -3.37
C GLY A 38 6.16 19.49 -3.04
N THR A 39 5.26 18.53 -2.83
CA THR A 39 3.83 18.79 -2.60
C THR A 39 3.49 18.85 -1.11
N ALA A 40 2.25 19.26 -0.80
CA ALA A 40 1.71 19.16 0.55
C ALA A 40 1.16 17.77 0.89
N ASP A 41 1.05 16.87 -0.08
CA ASP A 41 0.47 15.54 0.07
C ASP A 41 1.41 14.58 0.79
N HIS A 42 0.84 13.55 1.42
CA HIS A 42 1.53 12.45 2.08
C HIS A 42 1.34 11.13 1.32
N LEU A 43 2.07 10.09 1.74
CA LEU A 43 1.87 8.75 1.21
C LEU A 43 0.52 8.22 1.70
N PRO A 44 -0.46 7.95 0.82
CA PRO A 44 -1.76 7.49 1.28
C PRO A 44 -1.68 6.03 1.73
N THR A 45 -2.40 5.71 2.79
CA THR A 45 -2.79 4.34 3.08
C THR A 45 -3.70 3.80 1.98
N LEU A 46 -3.78 2.48 1.85
CA LEU A 46 -4.73 1.88 0.91
C LEU A 46 -6.18 2.25 1.25
N GLN A 47 -6.52 2.39 2.54
CA GLN A 47 -7.86 2.80 2.97
C GLN A 47 -8.19 4.22 2.48
N GLU A 48 -7.30 5.19 2.68
CA GLU A 48 -7.49 6.57 2.19
C GLU A 48 -7.66 6.60 0.66
N ALA A 49 -6.85 5.83 -0.07
CA ALA A 49 -6.98 5.75 -1.53
C ALA A 49 -8.33 5.14 -1.95
N LEU A 50 -8.78 4.07 -1.30
CA LEU A 50 -10.07 3.43 -1.60
C LEU A 50 -11.25 4.36 -1.28
N ASP A 51 -11.21 5.06 -0.14
CA ASP A 51 -12.24 6.02 0.27
C ASP A 51 -12.29 7.22 -0.67
N LEU A 52 -11.12 7.72 -1.09
CA LEU A 52 -11.06 8.80 -2.08
C LEU A 52 -11.66 8.34 -3.41
N ILE A 53 -11.33 7.14 -3.90
CA ILE A 53 -11.80 6.66 -5.19
C ILE A 53 -13.31 6.35 -5.16
N ASP A 54 -13.81 5.78 -4.06
CA ASP A 54 -15.22 5.51 -3.79
C ASP A 54 -15.95 4.74 -4.92
N GLY A 55 -15.28 3.73 -5.48
CA GLY A 55 -15.85 2.89 -6.55
C GLY A 55 -16.12 3.59 -7.88
N ARG A 56 -15.73 4.86 -8.04
CA ARG A 56 -16.01 5.68 -9.24
C ARG A 56 -15.30 5.19 -10.49
N VAL A 57 -14.18 4.49 -10.32
CA VAL A 57 -13.38 3.89 -11.40
C VAL A 57 -12.91 2.49 -11.01
N PRO A 58 -12.68 1.58 -11.98
CA PRO A 58 -12.06 0.29 -11.70
C PRO A 58 -10.61 0.47 -11.24
N LEU A 59 -10.16 -0.42 -10.34
CA LEU A 59 -8.81 -0.41 -9.79
C LEU A 59 -8.03 -1.67 -10.16
N VAL A 60 -6.73 -1.50 -10.36
CA VAL A 60 -5.74 -2.58 -10.38
C VAL A 60 -4.78 -2.31 -9.23
N VAL A 61 -4.76 -3.20 -8.24
CA VAL A 61 -3.91 -3.09 -7.06
C VAL A 61 -2.76 -4.08 -7.17
N GLU A 62 -1.55 -3.55 -7.33
CA GLU A 62 -0.32 -4.34 -7.30
C GLU A 62 0.12 -4.57 -5.85
N LEU A 63 0.34 -5.81 -5.47
CA LEU A 63 1.06 -6.14 -4.24
C LEU A 63 2.53 -6.39 -4.57
N LYS A 64 3.41 -5.81 -3.76
CA LYS A 64 4.85 -6.04 -3.82
C LYS A 64 5.30 -6.61 -2.48
N GLY A 65 5.97 -7.75 -2.52
CA GLY A 65 6.48 -8.40 -1.32
C GLY A 65 7.87 -7.87 -0.96
N VAL A 66 8.12 -7.79 0.33
CA VAL A 66 9.42 -7.67 0.97
C VAL A 66 9.63 -8.92 1.84
N PRO A 67 10.41 -9.91 1.38
CA PRO A 67 10.66 -11.14 2.11
C PRO A 67 11.03 -10.91 3.58
N GLY A 68 10.29 -11.52 4.49
CA GLY A 68 10.47 -11.38 5.95
C GLY A 68 9.74 -10.19 6.58
N HIS A 69 9.12 -9.32 5.79
CA HIS A 69 8.42 -8.12 6.26
C HIS A 69 6.94 -8.05 5.84
N ASP A 70 6.46 -8.97 5.01
CA ASP A 70 5.08 -9.00 4.47
C ASP A 70 4.05 -9.67 5.37
N LYS A 71 4.38 -9.90 6.64
CA LYS A 71 3.46 -10.61 7.52
C LYS A 71 2.11 -9.89 7.53
N ASP A 72 1.05 -10.66 7.25
CA ASP A 72 -0.34 -10.19 7.20
C ASP A 72 -0.67 -9.19 6.08
N LEU A 73 0.25 -8.88 5.15
CA LEU A 73 0.00 -7.93 4.05
C LEU A 73 -1.23 -8.32 3.23
N VAL A 74 -1.27 -9.56 2.72
CA VAL A 74 -2.37 -10.08 1.90
C VAL A 74 -3.69 -10.07 2.67
N ALA A 75 -3.67 -10.51 3.93
CA ALA A 75 -4.86 -10.53 4.78
C ALA A 75 -5.38 -9.10 5.06
N SER A 76 -4.50 -8.14 5.31
CA SER A 76 -4.86 -6.72 5.50
C SER A 76 -5.47 -6.11 4.24
N VAL A 77 -4.83 -6.31 3.08
CA VAL A 77 -5.37 -5.84 1.79
C VAL A 77 -6.73 -6.50 1.49
N GLY A 78 -6.85 -7.82 1.68
CA GLY A 78 -8.11 -8.55 1.46
C GLY A 78 -9.26 -8.05 2.34
N ARG A 79 -9.01 -7.70 3.60
CA ARG A 79 -10.02 -7.10 4.49
C ARG A 79 -10.53 -5.76 3.98
N LEU A 80 -9.65 -4.91 3.43
CA LEU A 80 -10.00 -3.61 2.88
C LEU A 80 -10.80 -3.77 1.58
N LEU A 81 -10.31 -4.59 0.66
CA LEU A 81 -10.96 -4.82 -0.63
C LEU A 81 -12.32 -5.51 -0.51
N LYS A 82 -12.53 -6.37 0.50
CA LYS A 82 -13.84 -6.98 0.76
C LYS A 82 -14.92 -5.94 1.08
N ARG A 83 -14.55 -4.77 1.61
CA ARG A 83 -15.47 -3.68 1.94
C ARG A 83 -15.70 -2.73 0.77
N TYR A 84 -14.72 -2.61 -0.12
CA TYR A 84 -14.78 -1.77 -1.30
C TYR A 84 -15.87 -2.22 -2.27
N LYS A 85 -16.64 -1.28 -2.82
CA LYS A 85 -17.80 -1.58 -3.69
C LYS A 85 -17.51 -1.48 -5.19
N GLY A 86 -16.38 -0.88 -5.56
CA GLY A 86 -15.95 -0.77 -6.95
C GLY A 86 -15.35 -2.07 -7.50
N LYS A 87 -15.13 -2.10 -8.81
CA LYS A 87 -14.39 -3.18 -9.46
C LYS A 87 -12.92 -3.10 -9.09
N VAL A 88 -12.33 -4.19 -8.62
CA VAL A 88 -10.91 -4.28 -8.31
C VAL A 88 -10.32 -5.57 -8.85
N ALA A 89 -9.13 -5.47 -9.44
CA ALA A 89 -8.27 -6.59 -9.78
C ALA A 89 -7.01 -6.54 -8.91
N ILE A 90 -6.51 -7.70 -8.52
CA ILE A 90 -5.22 -7.85 -7.86
C ILE A 90 -4.18 -8.29 -8.89
N MET A 91 -2.98 -7.74 -8.80
CA MET A 91 -1.81 -8.21 -9.54
C MET A 91 -0.57 -8.29 -8.63
N SER A 92 0.39 -9.11 -9.01
CA SER A 92 1.71 -9.22 -8.36
C SER A 92 2.64 -10.02 -9.28
N PHE A 93 3.93 -9.71 -9.26
CA PHE A 93 4.97 -10.58 -9.81
C PHE A 93 5.36 -11.71 -8.84
N ASP A 94 5.10 -11.51 -7.56
CA ASP A 94 5.40 -12.43 -6.48
C ASP A 94 4.28 -13.47 -6.35
N HIS A 95 4.50 -14.66 -6.91
CA HIS A 95 3.48 -15.71 -7.01
C HIS A 95 2.92 -16.15 -5.65
N TRP A 96 3.68 -15.99 -4.55
CA TRP A 96 3.21 -16.38 -3.22
C TRP A 96 2.13 -15.43 -2.71
N LEU A 97 2.20 -14.14 -3.04
CA LEU A 97 1.17 -13.17 -2.66
C LEU A 97 -0.15 -13.47 -3.36
N ILE A 98 -0.11 -13.90 -4.62
CA ILE A 98 -1.32 -14.32 -5.35
C ILE A 98 -1.90 -15.60 -4.75
N ARG A 99 -1.05 -16.55 -4.37
CA ARG A 99 -1.48 -17.81 -3.76
C ARG A 99 -2.20 -17.59 -2.43
N ASP A 100 -1.76 -16.63 -1.64
CA ASP A 100 -2.35 -16.31 -0.33
C ASP A 100 -3.73 -15.62 -0.43
N PHE A 101 -4.12 -15.14 -1.63
CA PHE A 101 -5.48 -14.65 -1.89
C PHE A 101 -6.47 -15.76 -2.29
N ALA A 102 -5.97 -16.94 -2.67
CA ALA A 102 -6.78 -18.08 -3.12
C ALA A 102 -7.26 -18.93 -1.92
#